data_AF-A0A098LE20-F1
#
_entry.id   AF-A0A098LE20-F1
#
_cell.length_a   1.000
_cell.length_b   1.000
_cell.length_c   1.000
_cell.angle_alpha   90.00
_cell.angle_beta   90.00
_cell.angle_gamma   90.00
#
_symmetry.space_group_name_H-M   'P 1'
#
loop_
_entity.id
_entity.type
_entity.pdbx_description
1 polymer ?
#
loop_
_entity_poly.entity_id
_entity_poly.type
_entity_poly.pdbx_seq_one_letter_code
_entity_poly.pdbx_strand_id
1 'polypeptide(L)'
;MLNWFKRLFKIGEAEAHAALDKLENPINMIEQGLRDLREDLNKGLKSLAEVKALAIKAENDQKEKNKVALEYEHKAMLLLQKAQSGGLDPVEGDRLASEALMKRHSALSQIETLSNTVKQYNDMASKIESNNKLLKSKIDGWEGELDTLKARVKVAKSTKDFNQKLAGLDANNTLRMLEKMKDKINQEEALAQSYGEIADNNKSVDDQINKALEGSLTHPLIADSLAHLKAKIAIDSTKKLEN
;
A
#
# COMPACT_ATOMS: atom_id res chain seq x y z
N MET A 1 25.46 9.36 4.76
CA MET A 1 25.26 7.94 5.08
C MET A 1 24.53 7.19 3.96
N LEU A 2 25.14 6.99 2.77
CA LEU A 2 24.47 6.30 1.63
C LEU A 2 25.42 5.37 0.84
N ASN A 3 26.57 5.01 1.42
CA ASN A 3 27.59 4.20 0.72
C ASN A 3 27.31 2.69 0.72
N TRP A 4 26.36 2.20 1.52
CA TRP A 4 26.11 0.77 1.67
C TRP A 4 25.06 0.25 0.66
N PHE A 5 24.01 1.00 0.35
CA PHE A 5 23.06 0.69 -0.74
C PHE A 5 23.75 0.55 -2.11
N LYS A 6 24.73 1.43 -2.39
CA LYS A 6 25.55 1.36 -3.63
C LYS A 6 26.45 0.13 -3.68
N ARG A 7 26.87 -0.40 -2.53
CA ARG A 7 27.70 -1.62 -2.44
C ARG A 7 26.87 -2.87 -2.63
N LEU A 8 25.66 -2.91 -2.08
CA LEU A 8 24.66 -3.96 -2.32
C LEU A 8 24.34 -4.15 -3.80
N PHE A 9 24.03 -3.07 -4.52
CA PHE A 9 23.74 -3.14 -5.95
C PHE A 9 24.96 -3.59 -6.78
N LYS A 10 26.18 -3.20 -6.40
CA LYS A 10 27.42 -3.62 -7.09
C LYS A 10 27.77 -5.09 -6.88
N ILE A 11 27.28 -5.73 -5.81
CA ILE A 11 27.52 -7.16 -5.55
C ILE A 11 26.65 -8.05 -6.47
N GLY A 12 25.57 -7.51 -7.06
CA GLY A 12 24.75 -8.25 -8.02
C GLY A 12 25.40 -8.47 -9.39
N GLU A 13 26.46 -7.73 -9.71
CA GLU A 13 27.11 -7.75 -11.04
C GLU A 13 28.35 -8.67 -11.10
N ALA A 14 28.84 -9.16 -9.95
CA ALA A 14 30.02 -10.01 -9.86
C ALA A 14 29.71 -11.32 -9.10
N GLU A 15 29.96 -12.46 -9.76
CA GLU A 15 29.96 -13.84 -9.21
C GLU A 15 28.63 -14.61 -9.14
N ALA A 16 28.21 -15.15 -10.29
CA ALA A 16 27.02 -15.98 -10.48
C ALA A 16 27.09 -17.42 -9.92
N HIS A 17 28.13 -17.84 -9.18
CA HIS A 17 28.28 -19.26 -8.81
C HIS A 17 28.34 -19.60 -7.31
N ALA A 18 28.43 -18.63 -6.39
CA ALA A 18 28.41 -18.92 -4.94
C ALA A 18 27.60 -17.91 -4.09
N ALA A 19 26.87 -16.99 -4.72
CA ALA A 19 26.29 -15.82 -4.03
C ALA A 19 24.97 -16.08 -3.27
N LEU A 20 24.27 -17.19 -3.49
CA LEU A 20 22.89 -17.37 -2.98
C LEU A 20 22.76 -17.36 -1.45
N ASP A 21 23.62 -18.08 -0.71
CA ASP A 21 23.60 -18.03 0.77
C ASP A 21 24.31 -16.77 1.32
N LYS A 22 25.13 -16.11 0.50
CA LYS A 22 25.72 -14.80 0.81
C LYS A 22 24.74 -13.63 0.65
N LEU A 23 23.58 -13.83 0.00
CA LEU A 23 22.55 -12.81 -0.22
C LEU A 23 21.52 -12.70 0.93
N GLU A 24 21.43 -13.72 1.80
CA GLU A 24 20.56 -13.69 2.98
C GLU A 24 21.04 -12.62 4.00
N ASN A 25 22.35 -12.49 4.19
CA ASN A 25 22.95 -11.46 5.05
C ASN A 25 22.65 -10.01 4.56
N PRO A 26 22.84 -9.65 3.27
CA PRO A 26 22.48 -8.34 2.76
C PRO A 26 20.98 -8.02 2.77
N ILE A 27 20.09 -9.00 2.55
CA ILE A 27 18.63 -8.79 2.68
C ILE A 27 18.28 -8.41 4.12
N ASN A 28 18.81 -9.16 5.10
CA ASN A 28 18.59 -8.88 6.52
C ASN A 28 19.14 -7.49 6.92
N MET A 29 20.26 -7.06 6.33
CA MET A 29 20.79 -5.71 6.54
C MET A 29 19.88 -4.62 5.94
N ILE A 30 19.30 -4.83 4.76
CA ILE A 30 18.35 -3.87 4.17
C ILE A 30 17.10 -3.75 5.05
N GLU A 31 16.58 -4.89 5.53
CA GLU A 31 15.46 -4.89 6.47
C GLU A 31 15.77 -4.13 7.75
N GLN A 32 16.97 -4.29 8.32
CA GLN A 32 17.38 -3.53 9.49
C GLN A 32 17.46 -2.04 9.18
N GLY A 33 18.07 -1.66 8.06
CA GLY A 33 18.11 -0.26 7.63
C GLY A 33 16.70 0.34 7.47
N LEU A 34 15.75 -0.42 6.92
CA LEU A 34 14.36 -0.01 6.82
C LEU A 34 13.68 0.14 8.19
N ARG A 35 13.97 -0.76 9.14
CA ARG A 35 13.50 -0.63 10.53
C ARG A 35 14.03 0.65 11.19
N ASP A 36 15.32 0.92 11.05
CA ASP A 36 15.95 2.13 11.60
C ASP A 36 15.34 3.41 10.97
N LEU A 37 15.12 3.40 9.66
CA LEU A 37 14.47 4.52 8.95
C LEU A 37 13.02 4.75 9.40
N ARG A 38 12.27 3.68 9.70
CA ARG A 38 10.92 3.79 10.29
C ARG A 38 10.98 4.39 11.70
N GLU A 39 11.97 4.02 12.49
CA GLU A 39 12.19 4.63 13.81
C GLU A 39 12.51 6.12 13.69
N ASP A 40 13.38 6.50 12.76
CA ASP A 40 13.70 7.90 12.46
C ASP A 40 12.49 8.68 11.96
N LEU A 41 11.63 8.06 11.13
CA LEU A 41 10.35 8.65 10.72
C LEU A 41 9.45 8.89 11.94
N ASN A 42 9.35 7.94 12.87
CA ASN A 42 8.57 8.10 14.10
C ASN A 42 9.11 9.23 14.99
N LYS A 43 10.44 9.34 15.12
CA LYS A 43 11.08 10.48 15.80
C LYS A 43 10.75 11.80 15.11
N GLY A 44 10.82 11.84 13.77
CA GLY A 44 10.43 13.02 12.98
C GLY A 44 8.97 13.42 13.15
N LEU A 45 8.05 12.46 13.26
CA LEU A 45 6.63 12.72 13.52
C LEU A 45 6.40 13.27 14.94
N LYS A 46 7.15 12.77 15.94
CA LYS A 46 7.12 13.31 17.30
C LYS A 46 7.62 14.76 17.32
N SER A 47 8.75 15.05 16.68
CA SER A 47 9.27 16.42 16.57
C SER A 47 8.27 17.35 15.86
N LEU A 48 7.57 16.87 14.83
CA LEU A 48 6.51 17.64 14.17
C LEU A 48 5.37 17.98 15.14
N ALA A 49 4.93 17.01 15.95
CA ALA A 49 3.88 17.21 16.94
C ALA A 49 4.31 18.23 18.01
N GLU A 50 5.55 18.16 18.49
CA GLU A 50 6.11 19.11 19.45
C GLU A 50 6.13 20.54 18.89
N VAL A 51 6.59 20.74 17.66
CA VAL A 51 6.59 22.07 17.02
C VAL A 51 5.17 22.59 16.77
N LYS A 52 4.24 21.74 16.33
CA LYS A 52 2.82 22.12 16.19
C LYS A 52 2.20 22.52 17.53
N ALA A 53 2.54 21.81 18.61
CA ALA A 53 2.08 22.18 19.95
C ALA A 53 2.62 23.56 20.39
N LEU A 54 3.88 23.89 20.07
CA LEU A 54 4.44 25.22 20.31
C LEU A 54 3.71 26.31 19.51
N ALA A 55 3.38 26.04 18.24
CA ALA A 55 2.59 26.96 17.41
C ALA A 55 1.22 27.23 18.03
N ILE A 56 0.48 26.18 18.40
CA ILE A 56 -0.84 26.28 19.04
C ILE A 56 -0.76 27.06 20.35
N LYS A 57 0.28 26.82 21.17
CA LYS A 57 0.49 27.56 22.41
C LYS A 57 0.68 29.06 22.13
N ALA A 58 1.56 29.41 21.18
CA ALA A 58 1.81 30.79 20.81
C ALA A 58 0.55 31.49 20.25
N GLU A 59 -0.28 30.78 19.48
CA GLU A 59 -1.58 31.27 19.01
C GLU A 59 -2.56 31.54 20.17
N ASN A 60 -2.60 30.65 21.16
CA ASN A 60 -3.43 30.84 22.35
C ASN A 60 -2.95 32.04 23.18
N ASP A 61 -1.64 32.18 23.38
CA ASP A 61 -1.05 33.34 24.05
C ASP A 61 -1.38 34.64 23.29
N GLN A 62 -1.34 34.61 21.96
CA GLN A 62 -1.71 35.74 21.11
C GLN A 62 -3.18 36.14 21.30
N LYS A 63 -4.10 35.16 21.31
CA LYS A 63 -5.53 35.40 21.57
C LYS A 63 -5.75 36.00 22.95
N GLU A 64 -5.03 35.54 23.96
CA GLU A 64 -5.14 36.08 25.32
C GLU A 64 -4.65 37.51 25.40
N LYS A 65 -3.52 37.84 24.76
CA LYS A 65 -3.04 39.23 24.68
C LYS A 65 -3.99 40.14 23.92
N ASN A 66 -4.69 39.61 22.91
CA ASN A 66 -5.72 40.36 22.21
C ASN A 66 -6.90 40.72 23.12
N LYS A 67 -7.37 39.78 23.96
CA LYS A 67 -8.40 40.09 24.97
C LYS A 67 -7.93 41.17 25.92
N VAL A 68 -6.70 41.07 26.43
CA VAL A 68 -6.11 42.09 27.30
C VAL A 68 -6.10 43.46 26.62
N ALA A 69 -5.70 43.53 25.35
CA ALA A 69 -5.71 44.78 24.59
C ALA A 69 -7.13 45.40 24.49
N LEU A 70 -8.14 44.58 24.15
CA LEU A 70 -9.54 45.00 24.06
C LEU A 70 -10.11 45.43 25.42
N GLU A 71 -9.77 44.72 26.50
CA GLU A 71 -10.19 45.07 27.85
C GLU A 71 -9.65 46.44 28.28
N TYR A 72 -8.37 46.72 28.03
CA TYR A 72 -7.77 48.01 28.37
C TYR A 72 -8.27 49.14 27.47
N GLU A 73 -8.58 48.86 26.20
CA GLU A 73 -9.28 49.81 25.32
C GLU A 73 -10.66 50.18 25.90
N HIS A 74 -11.46 49.18 26.27
CA HIS A 74 -12.77 49.41 26.86
C HIS A 74 -12.69 50.17 28.19
N LYS A 75 -11.73 49.84 29.06
CA LYS A 75 -11.48 50.58 30.30
C LYS A 75 -11.14 52.05 30.04
N ALA A 76 -10.28 52.33 29.05
CA ALA A 76 -9.95 53.70 28.66
C ALA A 76 -11.19 54.47 28.20
N MET A 77 -12.03 53.87 27.36
CA MET A 77 -13.29 54.47 26.90
C MET A 77 -14.24 54.80 28.05
N LEU A 78 -14.43 53.86 29.00
CA LEU A 78 -15.28 54.08 30.17
C LEU A 78 -14.76 55.20 31.08
N LEU A 79 -13.44 55.30 31.26
CA LEU A 79 -12.82 56.36 32.06
C LEU A 79 -13.08 57.74 31.45
N LEU A 80 -12.88 57.88 30.13
CA LEU A 80 -13.15 59.12 29.39
C LEU A 80 -14.65 59.48 29.44
N GLN A 81 -15.54 58.50 29.30
CA GLN A 81 -16.98 58.75 29.39
C GLN A 81 -17.40 59.23 30.79
N LYS A 82 -16.84 58.64 31.86
CA LYS A 82 -17.10 59.09 33.24
C LYS A 82 -16.56 60.49 33.52
N ALA A 83 -15.40 60.83 32.98
CA ALA A 83 -14.85 62.17 33.06
C ALA A 83 -15.78 63.20 32.37
N GLN A 84 -16.28 62.88 31.17
CA GLN A 84 -17.23 63.73 30.45
C GLN A 84 -18.57 63.90 31.16
N SER A 85 -19.08 62.85 31.81
CA SER A 85 -20.34 62.91 32.56
C SER A 85 -20.21 63.53 33.95
N GLY A 86 -19.03 64.04 34.33
CA GLY A 86 -18.76 64.63 35.64
C GLY A 86 -18.66 63.64 36.80
N GLY A 87 -18.59 62.33 36.52
CA GLY A 87 -18.43 61.28 37.53
C GLY A 87 -16.98 61.00 37.92
N LEU A 88 -16.03 61.68 37.27
CA LEU A 88 -14.59 61.64 37.53
C LEU A 88 -14.00 63.01 37.18
N ASP A 89 -12.97 63.44 37.91
CA ASP A 89 -12.23 64.65 37.55
C ASP A 89 -11.65 64.50 36.13
N PRO A 90 -11.79 65.50 35.23
CA PRO A 90 -11.33 65.38 33.85
C PRO A 90 -9.83 65.10 33.72
N VAL A 91 -8.99 65.74 34.54
CA VAL A 91 -7.53 65.56 34.49
C VAL A 91 -7.15 64.16 34.94
N GLU A 92 -7.78 63.67 36.01
CA GLU A 92 -7.55 62.31 36.50
C GLU A 92 -8.10 61.24 35.55
N GLY A 93 -9.24 61.50 34.90
CA GLY A 93 -9.81 60.63 33.88
C GLY A 93 -8.90 60.47 32.66
N ASP A 94 -8.36 61.58 32.15
CA ASP A 94 -7.40 61.57 31.04
C ASP A 94 -6.09 60.86 31.43
N ARG A 95 -5.61 61.05 32.66
CA ARG A 95 -4.42 60.37 33.19
C ARG A 95 -4.61 58.85 33.23
N LEU A 96 -5.71 58.38 33.82
CA LEU A 96 -6.02 56.94 33.93
C LEU A 96 -6.31 56.30 32.57
N ALA A 97 -7.00 57.02 31.67
CA ALA A 97 -7.25 56.54 30.32
C ALA A 97 -5.94 56.39 29.54
N SER A 98 -5.01 57.33 29.70
CA SER A 98 -3.68 57.26 29.09
C SER A 98 -2.89 56.05 29.59
N GLU A 99 -2.89 55.78 30.89
CA GLU A 99 -2.25 54.58 31.46
C GLU A 99 -2.87 53.28 30.93
N ALA A 100 -4.20 53.21 30.83
CA ALA A 100 -4.89 52.07 30.23
C ALA A 100 -4.48 51.87 28.75
N LEU A 101 -4.38 52.94 27.98
CA LEU A 101 -3.90 52.89 26.59
C LEU A 101 -2.43 52.46 26.50
N MET A 102 -1.57 52.84 27.45
CA MET A 102 -0.19 52.32 27.50
C MET A 102 -0.16 50.80 27.74
N LYS A 103 -1.02 50.27 28.62
CA LYS A 103 -1.16 48.82 28.83
C LYS A 103 -1.65 48.10 27.58
N ARG A 104 -2.64 48.68 26.88
CA ARG A 104 -3.09 48.19 25.57
C ARG A 104 -1.94 48.16 24.57
N HIS A 105 -1.18 49.24 24.44
CA HIS A 105 -0.07 49.33 23.50
C HIS A 105 1.00 48.26 23.78
N SER A 106 1.33 48.03 25.05
CA SER A 106 2.24 46.93 25.44
C SER A 106 1.69 45.55 25.04
N ALA A 107 0.39 45.30 25.22
CA ALA A 107 -0.23 44.06 24.77
C ALA A 107 -0.19 43.90 23.24
N LEU A 108 -0.44 44.98 22.48
CA LEU A 108 -0.34 44.96 21.01
C LEU A 108 1.08 44.66 20.52
N SER A 109 2.10 45.23 21.16
CA SER A 109 3.51 44.91 20.83
C SER A 109 3.85 43.43 21.10
N GLN A 110 3.31 42.85 22.18
CA GLN A 110 3.45 41.42 22.46
C GLN A 110 2.74 40.55 21.41
N ILE A 111 1.56 40.97 20.93
CA ILE A 111 0.83 40.28 19.85
C ILE A 111 1.66 40.24 18.57
N GLU A 112 2.34 41.33 18.21
CA GLU A 112 3.20 41.37 17.02
C GLU A 112 4.37 40.37 17.15
N THR A 113 5.01 40.33 18.32
CA THR A 113 6.09 39.37 18.61
C THR A 113 5.60 37.93 18.55
N LEU A 114 4.42 37.65 19.12
CA LEU A 114 3.79 36.33 19.08
C LEU A 114 3.39 35.94 17.64
N SER A 115 2.90 36.89 16.84
CA SER A 115 2.56 36.66 15.43
C SER A 115 3.77 36.18 14.63
N ASN A 116 4.92 36.83 14.81
CA ASN A 116 6.18 36.41 14.18
C ASN A 116 6.61 35.02 14.66
N THR A 117 6.43 34.73 15.95
CA THR A 117 6.77 33.43 16.55
C THR A 117 5.89 32.31 15.99
N VAL A 118 4.57 32.53 15.89
CA VAL A 118 3.61 31.59 15.29
C VAL A 118 4.01 31.28 13.85
N LYS A 119 4.33 32.32 13.05
CA LYS A 119 4.80 32.13 11.68
C LYS A 119 6.05 31.25 11.62
N GLN A 120 7.06 31.53 12.46
CA GLN A 120 8.29 30.74 12.52
C GLN A 120 8.03 29.27 12.86
N TYR A 121 7.17 28.98 13.84
CA TYR A 121 6.82 27.60 14.20
C TYR A 121 6.04 26.89 13.09
N ASN A 122 5.12 27.58 12.42
CA ASN A 122 4.37 27.02 11.29
C ASN A 122 5.28 26.72 10.08
N ASP A 123 6.24 27.59 9.78
CA ASP A 123 7.24 27.38 8.73
C ASP A 123 8.12 26.16 9.06
N MET A 124 8.57 26.05 10.32
CA MET A 124 9.36 24.91 10.79
C MET A 124 8.56 23.59 10.74
N ALA A 125 7.31 23.61 11.19
CA ALA A 125 6.42 22.46 11.11
C ALA A 125 6.22 22.00 9.66
N SER A 126 5.97 22.94 8.74
CA SER A 126 5.79 22.65 7.31
C SER A 126 7.04 22.00 6.69
N LYS A 127 8.23 22.45 7.08
CA LYS A 127 9.50 21.86 6.64
C LYS A 127 9.71 20.45 7.17
N ILE A 128 9.44 20.22 8.46
CA ILE A 128 9.54 18.89 9.07
C ILE A 128 8.52 17.94 8.43
N GLU A 129 7.29 18.39 8.20
CA GLU A 129 6.24 17.62 7.56
C GLU A 129 6.62 17.19 6.14
N SER A 130 7.18 18.12 5.36
CA SER A 130 7.67 17.85 4.01
C SER A 130 8.81 16.81 3.99
N ASN A 131 9.76 16.94 4.93
CA ASN A 131 10.86 15.99 5.09
C ASN A 131 10.36 14.60 5.50
N ASN A 132 9.42 14.54 6.44
CA ASN A 132 8.81 13.28 6.89
C ASN A 132 8.04 12.60 5.75
N LYS A 133 7.31 13.36 4.93
CA LYS A 133 6.61 12.84 3.75
C LYS A 133 7.59 12.27 2.72
N LEU A 134 8.71 12.97 2.47
CA LEU A 134 9.76 12.48 1.58
C LEU A 134 10.41 11.20 2.12
N LEU A 135 10.72 11.16 3.42
CA LEU A 135 11.30 9.98 4.07
C LEU A 135 10.35 8.78 3.96
N LYS A 136 9.06 8.99 4.27
CA LYS A 136 8.03 7.95 4.13
C LYS A 136 7.98 7.41 2.70
N SER A 137 7.91 8.29 1.69
CA SER A 137 7.87 7.86 0.30
C SER A 137 9.11 7.05 -0.13
N LYS A 138 10.29 7.36 0.42
CA LYS A 138 11.52 6.59 0.15
C LYS A 138 11.49 5.22 0.82
N ILE A 139 11.01 5.15 2.07
CA ILE A 139 10.81 3.90 2.80
C ILE A 139 9.87 2.99 2.02
N ASP A 140 8.71 3.50 1.60
CA ASP A 140 7.73 2.74 0.82
C ASP A 140 8.33 2.20 -0.50
N GLY A 141 9.15 3.01 -1.17
CA GLY A 141 9.85 2.59 -2.39
C GLY A 141 10.89 1.48 -2.15
N TRP A 142 11.71 1.62 -1.11
CA TRP A 142 12.71 0.63 -0.74
C TRP A 142 12.09 -0.68 -0.23
N GLU A 143 10.93 -0.63 0.42
CA GLU A 143 10.17 -1.82 0.80
C GLU A 143 9.71 -2.62 -0.43
N GLY A 144 9.17 -1.93 -1.44
CA GLY A 144 8.79 -2.59 -2.71
C GLY A 144 9.99 -3.21 -3.45
N GLU A 145 11.14 -2.53 -3.45
CA GLU A 145 12.38 -3.08 -4.02
C GLU A 145 12.87 -4.31 -3.25
N LEU A 146 12.81 -4.27 -1.91
CA LEU A 146 13.20 -5.38 -1.06
C LEU A 146 12.31 -6.61 -1.29
N ASP A 147 11.00 -6.43 -1.41
CA ASP A 147 10.07 -7.54 -1.69
C ASP A 147 10.36 -8.17 -3.06
N THR A 148 10.67 -7.35 -4.06
CA THR A 148 11.09 -7.83 -5.38
C THR A 148 12.40 -8.63 -5.29
N LEU A 149 13.37 -8.15 -4.52
CA LEU A 149 14.65 -8.84 -4.30
C LEU A 149 14.45 -10.18 -3.59
N LYS A 150 13.62 -10.22 -2.55
CA LYS A 150 13.26 -11.47 -1.84
C LYS A 150 12.62 -12.49 -2.78
N ALA A 151 11.67 -12.07 -3.60
CA ALA A 151 11.02 -12.94 -4.58
C ALA A 151 12.04 -13.51 -5.59
N ARG A 152 12.94 -12.68 -6.11
CA ARG A 152 14.01 -13.11 -7.03
C ARG A 152 14.98 -14.10 -6.37
N VAL A 153 15.41 -13.84 -5.14
CA VAL A 153 16.26 -14.76 -4.38
C VAL A 153 15.57 -16.10 -4.15
N LYS A 154 14.27 -16.10 -3.82
CA LYS A 154 13.48 -17.33 -3.65
C LYS A 154 13.40 -18.14 -4.95
N VAL A 155 13.12 -17.49 -6.08
CA VAL A 155 13.09 -18.16 -7.41
C VAL A 155 14.48 -18.72 -7.74
N ALA A 156 15.53 -17.92 -7.61
CA ALA A 156 16.90 -18.35 -7.89
C ALA A 156 17.36 -19.52 -7.01
N LYS A 157 16.99 -19.53 -5.71
CA LYS A 157 17.26 -20.64 -4.79
C LYS A 157 16.53 -21.91 -5.25
N SER A 158 15.24 -21.82 -5.56
CA SER A 158 14.46 -22.96 -6.08
C SER A 158 15.03 -23.50 -7.41
N THR A 159 15.43 -22.63 -8.33
CA THR A 159 16.07 -23.04 -9.61
C THR A 159 17.43 -23.69 -9.37
N LYS A 160 18.25 -23.17 -8.45
CA LYS A 160 19.52 -23.80 -8.06
C LYS A 160 19.28 -25.17 -7.44
N ASP A 161 18.36 -25.28 -6.48
CA ASP A 161 18.03 -26.54 -5.82
C ASP A 161 17.50 -27.59 -6.80
N PHE A 162 16.68 -27.17 -7.77
CA PHE A 162 16.20 -28.02 -8.87
C PHE A 162 17.36 -28.49 -9.75
N ASN A 163 18.24 -27.59 -10.20
CA ASN A 163 19.38 -27.93 -11.04
C ASN A 163 20.43 -28.78 -10.31
N GLN A 164 20.65 -28.56 -9.01
CA GLN A 164 21.51 -29.40 -8.17
C GLN A 164 20.91 -30.79 -7.97
N LYS A 165 19.60 -30.89 -7.78
CA LYS A 165 18.89 -32.19 -7.77
C LYS A 165 18.99 -32.89 -9.12
N LEU A 166 18.93 -32.15 -10.24
CA LEU A 166 19.13 -32.69 -11.58
C LEU A 166 20.59 -33.16 -11.81
N ALA A 167 21.57 -32.42 -11.31
CA ALA A 167 22.99 -32.76 -11.41
C ALA A 167 23.43 -33.87 -10.44
N GLY A 168 22.71 -34.05 -9.33
CA GLY A 168 22.89 -35.16 -8.37
C GLY A 168 22.16 -36.45 -8.74
N LEU A 169 21.35 -36.44 -9.81
CA LEU A 169 20.78 -37.64 -10.41
C LEU A 169 21.82 -38.24 -11.36
N ASP A 170 22.60 -39.19 -10.84
CA ASP A 170 23.46 -40.07 -11.63
C ASP A 170 22.62 -40.69 -12.77
N ALA A 171 22.90 -40.27 -14.02
CA ALA A 171 22.10 -40.55 -15.21
C ALA A 171 21.89 -42.05 -15.49
N ASN A 172 22.64 -42.93 -14.81
CA ASN A 172 22.55 -44.38 -14.93
C ASN A 172 21.41 -45.02 -14.12
N ASN A 173 20.89 -44.38 -13.08
CA ASN A 173 19.86 -44.99 -12.22
C ASN A 173 18.42 -44.70 -12.69
N THR A 174 18.18 -43.54 -13.31
CA THR A 174 16.87 -43.15 -13.85
C THR A 174 16.48 -43.98 -15.08
N LEU A 175 17.44 -44.37 -15.93
CA LEU A 175 17.19 -45.24 -17.09
C LEU A 175 16.80 -46.66 -16.64
N ARG A 176 17.50 -47.22 -15.63
CA ARG A 176 17.15 -48.52 -15.02
C ARG A 176 15.81 -48.48 -14.28
N MET A 177 15.41 -47.32 -13.75
CA MET A 177 14.12 -47.13 -13.10
C MET A 177 12.98 -46.96 -14.11
N LEU A 178 13.24 -46.32 -15.26
CA LEU A 178 12.32 -46.27 -16.41
C LEU A 178 12.13 -47.64 -17.07
N GLU A 179 13.19 -48.44 -17.24
CA GLU A 179 13.09 -49.82 -17.71
C GLU A 179 12.32 -50.70 -16.73
N LYS A 180 12.60 -50.61 -15.42
CA LYS A 180 11.83 -51.32 -14.40
C LYS A 180 10.37 -50.87 -14.30
N MET A 181 10.08 -49.58 -14.53
CA MET A 181 8.70 -49.09 -14.61
C MET A 181 7.99 -49.61 -15.86
N LYS A 182 8.68 -49.69 -17.01
CA LYS A 182 8.13 -50.27 -18.25
C LYS A 182 7.81 -51.77 -18.09
N ASP A 183 8.72 -52.54 -17.49
CA ASP A 183 8.48 -53.97 -17.22
C ASP A 183 7.36 -54.18 -16.20
N LYS A 184 7.26 -53.31 -15.19
CA LYS A 184 6.19 -53.36 -14.20
C LYS A 184 4.83 -52.96 -14.77
N ILE A 185 4.79 -51.97 -15.66
CA ILE A 185 3.56 -51.57 -16.39
C ILE A 185 3.10 -52.70 -17.31
N ASN A 186 4.01 -53.35 -18.06
CA ASN A 186 3.65 -54.51 -18.89
C ASN A 186 3.11 -55.68 -18.06
N GLN A 187 3.66 -55.94 -16.86
CA GLN A 187 3.13 -56.95 -15.94
C GLN A 187 1.77 -56.58 -15.35
N GLU A 188 1.57 -55.30 -14.99
CA GLU A 188 0.30 -54.83 -14.45
C GLU A 188 -0.79 -54.72 -15.53
N GLU A 189 -0.45 -54.43 -16.79
CA GLU A 189 -1.37 -54.46 -17.94
C GLU A 189 -1.83 -55.89 -18.26
N ALA A 190 -0.92 -56.88 -18.21
CA ALA A 190 -1.28 -58.30 -18.36
C ALA A 190 -2.18 -58.81 -17.21
N LEU A 191 -1.96 -58.33 -15.98
CA LEU A 191 -2.84 -58.61 -14.84
C LEU A 191 -4.20 -57.90 -14.98
N ALA A 192 -4.22 -56.64 -15.43
CA ALA A 192 -5.45 -55.88 -15.64
C ALA A 192 -6.33 -56.47 -16.74
N GLN A 193 -5.74 -57.04 -17.80
CA GLN A 193 -6.48 -57.76 -18.85
C GLN A 193 -7.13 -59.05 -18.29
N SER A 194 -6.44 -59.77 -17.41
CA SER A 194 -6.99 -60.94 -16.69
C SER A 194 -8.11 -60.58 -15.70
N TYR A 195 -8.09 -59.38 -15.09
CA TYR A 195 -9.15 -58.91 -14.20
C TYR A 195 -10.32 -58.25 -14.95
N GLY A 196 -10.09 -57.72 -16.15
CA GLY A 196 -11.11 -57.17 -17.05
C GLY A 196 -12.08 -58.23 -17.58
N GLU A 197 -11.61 -59.44 -17.89
CA GLU A 197 -12.48 -60.54 -18.35
C GLU A 197 -13.36 -61.15 -17.24
N ILE A 198 -13.04 -60.90 -15.95
CA ILE A 198 -13.84 -61.37 -14.81
C ILE A 198 -14.93 -60.36 -14.40
N ALA A 199 -14.79 -59.09 -14.78
CA ALA A 199 -15.74 -58.02 -14.42
C ALA A 199 -16.86 -57.78 -15.45
N ASP A 200 -16.80 -58.39 -16.64
CA ASP A 200 -17.72 -58.13 -17.76
C ASP A 200 -18.92 -59.10 -17.86
N ASN A 201 -19.24 -59.82 -16.76
CA ASN A 201 -20.35 -60.78 -16.70
C ASN A 201 -21.42 -60.42 -15.65
N ASN A 202 -21.72 -59.13 -15.43
CA ASN A 202 -22.94 -58.79 -14.70
C ASN A 202 -23.45 -57.35 -14.91
N LYS A 203 -24.68 -57.29 -15.48
CA LYS A 203 -25.70 -56.21 -15.46
C LYS A 203 -25.61 -55.17 -16.58
N SER A 204 -26.70 -54.77 -17.25
CA SER A 204 -28.04 -55.32 -17.44
C SER A 204 -28.64 -54.53 -18.61
N VAL A 205 -29.39 -55.20 -19.46
CA VAL A 205 -30.06 -54.69 -20.68
C VAL A 205 -31.03 -53.51 -20.40
N ASP A 206 -31.40 -53.30 -19.14
CA ASP A 206 -32.33 -52.25 -18.72
C ASP A 206 -31.80 -50.81 -18.88
N ASP A 207 -30.47 -50.61 -18.83
CA ASP A 207 -29.85 -49.29 -19.05
C ASP A 207 -29.91 -48.84 -20.51
N GLN A 208 -30.12 -49.77 -21.46
CA GLN A 208 -30.21 -49.45 -22.89
C GLN A 208 -31.62 -48.95 -23.28
N ILE A 209 -32.65 -49.30 -22.51
CA ILE A 209 -34.05 -48.98 -22.82
C ILE A 209 -34.40 -47.55 -22.38
N ASN A 210 -33.93 -47.13 -21.20
CA ASN A 210 -34.20 -45.76 -20.69
C ASN A 210 -33.43 -44.68 -21.48
N LYS A 211 -32.29 -45.03 -22.06
CA LYS A 211 -31.48 -44.11 -22.88
C LYS A 211 -32.09 -43.81 -24.25
N ALA A 212 -33.07 -44.60 -24.71
CA ALA A 212 -33.71 -44.46 -26.01
C ALA A 212 -34.98 -43.56 -25.98
N LEU A 213 -35.50 -43.22 -24.80
CA LEU A 213 -36.83 -42.59 -24.66
C LEU A 213 -36.83 -41.10 -24.26
N GLU A 214 -35.66 -40.49 -23.96
CA GLU A 214 -35.59 -39.09 -23.50
C GLU A 214 -34.57 -38.23 -24.28
N GLY A 215 -34.67 -38.17 -25.61
CA GLY A 215 -34.12 -37.02 -26.33
C GLY A 215 -34.86 -35.74 -25.90
N SER A 216 -34.30 -34.54 -25.80
CA SER A 216 -33.06 -33.94 -26.32
C SER A 216 -33.00 -32.50 -25.74
N LEU A 217 -31.85 -31.93 -25.34
CA LEU A 217 -31.12 -30.80 -25.98
C LEU A 217 -30.39 -30.06 -24.82
N THR A 218 -29.09 -29.73 -24.80
CA THR A 218 -28.22 -29.09 -25.80
C THR A 218 -26.74 -29.19 -25.36
N HIS A 219 -25.86 -29.64 -26.25
CA HIS A 219 -24.41 -29.37 -26.27
C HIS A 219 -24.04 -29.09 -27.76
N PRO A 220 -22.84 -28.60 -28.07
CA PRO A 220 -22.58 -27.52 -29.02
C PRO A 220 -22.52 -28.01 -30.49
N LEU A 221 -23.64 -27.93 -31.20
CA LEU A 221 -23.70 -27.69 -32.66
C LEU A 221 -24.13 -26.24 -32.98
N ILE A 222 -24.04 -25.36 -31.98
CA ILE A 222 -24.72 -24.05 -31.96
C ILE A 222 -23.99 -22.96 -32.76
N ALA A 223 -22.75 -23.19 -33.18
CA ALA A 223 -22.09 -22.26 -34.11
C ALA A 223 -22.43 -22.54 -35.59
N ASP A 224 -22.69 -23.80 -35.96
CA ASP A 224 -22.83 -24.21 -37.36
C ASP A 224 -24.29 -24.27 -37.84
N SER A 225 -25.24 -24.53 -36.93
CA SER A 225 -26.67 -24.54 -37.25
C SER A 225 -27.30 -23.13 -37.36
N LEU A 226 -26.66 -22.10 -36.78
CA LEU A 226 -27.12 -20.71 -36.91
C LEU A 226 -26.84 -20.11 -38.29
N ALA A 227 -25.82 -20.61 -39.00
CA ALA A 227 -25.52 -20.23 -40.38
C ALA A 227 -26.54 -20.82 -41.38
N HIS A 228 -26.95 -22.08 -41.17
CA HIS A 228 -27.96 -22.73 -42.02
C HIS A 228 -29.38 -22.18 -41.80
N LEU A 229 -29.72 -21.76 -40.57
CA LEU A 229 -31.04 -21.18 -40.28
C LEU A 229 -31.20 -19.76 -40.86
N LYS A 230 -30.13 -18.96 -40.92
CA LYS A 230 -30.18 -17.65 -41.60
C LYS A 230 -30.35 -17.78 -43.11
N ALA A 231 -29.71 -18.78 -43.73
CA ALA A 231 -29.83 -19.03 -45.17
C ALA A 231 -31.25 -19.48 -45.58
N LYS A 232 -31.97 -20.21 -44.74
CA LYS A 232 -33.33 -20.68 -45.06
C LYS A 232 -34.42 -19.63 -44.79
N ILE A 233 -34.25 -18.76 -43.78
CA ILE A 233 -35.17 -17.65 -43.52
C ILE A 233 -35.14 -16.61 -44.65
N ALA A 234 -34.01 -16.43 -45.32
CA ALA A 234 -33.92 -15.58 -46.51
C ALA A 234 -34.75 -16.11 -47.71
N ILE A 235 -34.95 -17.44 -47.80
CA ILE A 235 -35.67 -18.09 -48.92
C ILE A 235 -37.20 -18.12 -48.67
N ASP A 236 -37.64 -18.21 -47.41
CA ASP A 236 -39.09 -18.22 -47.07
C ASP A 236 -39.71 -16.82 -46.95
N SER A 237 -38.88 -15.78 -46.74
CA SER A 237 -39.34 -14.38 -46.75
C SER A 237 -39.89 -13.93 -48.12
N THR A 238 -39.56 -14.66 -49.20
CA THR A 238 -40.02 -14.40 -50.57
C THR A 238 -41.30 -15.14 -50.97
N LYS A 239 -41.88 -16.01 -50.14
CA LYS A 239 -43.07 -16.81 -50.50
C LYS A 239 -44.35 -16.51 -49.73
N LYS A 240 -44.35 -15.51 -48.84
CA LYS A 240 -45.53 -15.07 -48.08
C LYS A 240 -45.87 -13.57 -48.21
N LEU A 241 -45.38 -12.93 -49.28
CA LEU A 241 -45.88 -11.63 -49.75
C LEU A 241 -46.84 -11.75 -50.95
N GLU A 242 -47.22 -12.97 -51.34
CA GLU A 242 -48.29 -13.24 -52.31
C GLU A 242 -49.26 -14.28 -51.73
N ASN A 243 -50.06 -13.84 -50.74
CA ASN A 243 -51.47 -14.21 -50.48
C ASN A 243 -51.87 -13.90 -49.03
#